data_AF-A0A922EXY4-F1
#
_entry.id   AF-A0A922EXY4-F1
#
_cell.length_a   1.000
_cell.length_b   1.000
_cell.length_c   1.000
_cell.angle_alpha   90.00
_cell.angle_beta   90.00
_cell.angle_gamma   90.00
#
_symmetry.space_group_name_H-M   'P 1'
#
loop_
_entity.id
_entity.type
_entity.pdbx_description
1 polymer ?
#
loop_
_entity_poly.entity_id
_entity_poly.type
_entity_poly.pdbx_seq_one_letter_code
_entity_poly.pdbx_strand_id
1 'polypeptide(L)'
;MVRVGWTNNVFPTLRTSRFNVCRAAKPETVQKVCEIVKKQLALSDETELTPESKFAALGADSLDTVEIVMGLEEEFGISVEEESSQNITTVQEAADLIEKLVQKKPEA
;
A
#
# COMPACT_ATOMS: atom_id res chain seq x y z
N MET A 1 24.98 14.93 -60.41
CA MET A 1 23.68 15.53 -60.07
C MET A 1 22.61 14.44 -60.00
N VAL A 2 22.44 13.79 -58.84
CA VAL A 2 21.19 13.08 -58.45
C VAL A 2 21.09 13.17 -56.93
N ARG A 3 19.85 13.36 -56.47
CA ARG A 3 19.39 13.76 -55.13
C ARG A 3 19.12 12.57 -54.19
N VAL A 4 19.29 12.87 -52.89
CA VAL A 4 18.42 12.58 -51.73
C VAL A 4 18.29 11.14 -51.22
N GLY A 5 18.52 11.01 -49.91
CA GLY A 5 18.05 9.92 -49.06
C GLY A 5 18.31 10.22 -47.58
N TRP A 6 17.67 11.27 -47.03
CA TRP A 6 17.62 11.55 -45.60
C TRP A 6 16.41 10.81 -45.02
N THR A 7 16.63 9.76 -44.23
CA THR A 7 15.55 9.06 -43.52
C THR A 7 15.94 8.80 -42.07
N ASN A 8 15.49 9.71 -41.21
CA ASN A 8 14.85 9.49 -39.91
C ASN A 8 15.22 8.21 -39.14
N ASN A 9 16.17 8.37 -38.20
CA ASN A 9 16.28 7.48 -37.05
C ASN A 9 15.06 7.72 -36.13
N VAL A 10 14.10 6.81 -36.25
CA VAL A 10 12.99 6.66 -35.31
C VAL A 10 13.58 6.29 -33.94
N PHE A 11 13.51 7.22 -33.00
CA PHE A 11 13.76 6.97 -31.58
C PHE A 11 12.77 5.93 -31.07
N PRO A 12 13.21 4.81 -30.48
CA PRO A 12 12.31 3.99 -29.70
C PRO A 12 12.07 4.71 -28.37
N THR A 13 10.87 5.24 -28.18
CA THR A 13 10.36 5.60 -26.86
C THR A 13 10.13 4.32 -26.07
N LEU A 14 11.18 3.79 -25.45
CA LEU A 14 11.02 2.85 -24.36
C LEU A 14 10.44 3.63 -23.17
N ARG A 15 9.11 3.75 -23.16
CA ARG A 15 8.34 3.88 -21.94
C ARG A 15 8.53 2.56 -21.19
N THR A 16 9.68 2.43 -20.52
CA THR A 16 9.87 1.41 -19.50
C THR A 16 8.95 1.79 -18.37
N SER A 17 7.72 1.30 -18.47
CA SER A 17 6.80 1.21 -17.37
C SER A 17 7.58 0.54 -16.25
N ARG A 18 7.85 1.29 -15.18
CA ARG A 18 8.33 0.74 -13.93
C ARG A 18 7.22 -0.15 -13.42
N PHE A 19 7.19 -1.39 -13.89
CA PHE A 19 6.53 -2.48 -13.19
C PHE A 19 7.37 -2.70 -11.92
N ASN A 20 7.16 -1.82 -10.94
CA ASN A 20 7.64 -2.04 -9.59
C ASN A 20 6.82 -3.19 -9.04
N VAL A 21 7.41 -4.37 -9.17
CA VAL A 21 7.33 -5.54 -8.28
C VAL A 21 6.03 -5.62 -7.48
N CYS A 22 5.18 -6.58 -7.83
CA CYS A 22 4.18 -7.15 -6.94
C CYS A 22 4.89 -7.84 -5.78
N ARG A 23 5.52 -7.08 -4.89
CA ARG A 23 5.96 -7.60 -3.60
C ARG A 23 4.76 -7.43 -2.70
N ALA A 24 3.87 -8.41 -2.76
CA ALA A 24 2.80 -8.54 -1.78
C ALA A 24 3.44 -8.49 -0.39
N ALA A 25 2.83 -7.73 0.52
CA ALA A 25 3.19 -7.72 1.92
C ALA A 25 3.30 -9.14 2.46
N LYS A 26 4.19 -9.34 3.44
CA LYS A 26 4.29 -10.65 4.09
C LYS A 26 2.92 -11.02 4.68
N PRO A 27 2.54 -12.31 4.64
CA PRO A 27 1.27 -12.75 5.20
C PRO A 27 1.16 -12.39 6.70
N GLU A 28 2.29 -12.39 7.41
CA GLU A 28 2.40 -11.95 8.81
C GLU A 28 1.99 -10.48 8.99
N THR A 29 2.44 -9.59 8.10
CA THR A 29 2.08 -8.17 8.11
C THR A 29 0.59 -8.00 7.87
N VAL A 30 0.04 -8.69 6.87
CA VAL A 30 -1.41 -8.65 6.58
C VAL A 30 -2.24 -9.13 7.77
N GLN A 31 -1.84 -10.22 8.43
CA GLN A 31 -2.51 -10.73 9.63
C GLN A 31 -2.53 -9.70 10.76
N LYS A 32 -1.38 -9.08 11.05
CA LYS A 32 -1.29 -8.00 12.05
C LYS A 32 -2.18 -6.81 11.71
N VAL A 33 -2.22 -6.38 10.44
CA VAL A 33 -3.12 -5.31 10.00
C VAL A 33 -4.57 -5.71 10.27
N CYS A 34 -4.97 -6.92 9.89
CA CYS A 34 -6.31 -7.45 10.17
C CYS A 34 -6.64 -7.44 11.67
N GLU A 35 -5.71 -7.88 12.53
CA GLU A 35 -5.90 -7.90 13.98
C GLU A 35 -6.14 -6.50 14.56
N ILE A 36 -5.33 -5.52 14.16
CA ILE A 36 -5.49 -4.12 14.59
C ILE A 36 -6.84 -3.57 14.13
N VAL A 37 -7.20 -3.82 12.87
CA VAL A 37 -8.48 -3.36 12.31
C VAL A 37 -9.66 -3.98 13.04
N LYS A 38 -9.62 -5.29 13.33
CA LYS A 38 -10.66 -5.96 14.14
C LYS A 38 -10.78 -5.34 15.53
N LYS A 39 -9.65 -5.04 16.16
CA LYS A 39 -9.60 -4.46 17.50
C LYS A 39 -10.19 -3.04 17.53
N GLN A 40 -9.83 -2.19 16.56
CA GLN A 40 -10.34 -0.81 16.51
C GLN A 40 -11.82 -0.76 16.12
N LEU A 41 -12.24 -1.55 15.13
CA LEU A 41 -13.63 -1.60 14.69
C LEU A 41 -14.53 -2.50 15.56
N ALA A 42 -14.01 -3.03 16.67
CA ALA A 42 -14.68 -3.98 17.56
C ALA A 42 -15.36 -5.15 16.80
N LEU A 43 -14.73 -5.62 15.73
CA LEU A 43 -15.22 -6.74 14.92
C LEU A 43 -15.02 -8.04 15.68
N SER A 44 -15.95 -8.98 15.51
CA SER A 44 -15.82 -10.33 16.08
C SER A 44 -14.63 -11.08 15.47
N ASP A 45 -14.03 -11.98 16.24
CA ASP A 45 -12.90 -12.79 15.76
C ASP A 45 -13.28 -13.64 14.53
N GLU A 46 -14.55 -14.04 14.45
CA GLU A 46 -15.17 -14.77 13.34
C GLU A 46 -15.28 -13.95 12.05
N THR A 47 -15.14 -12.62 12.11
CA THR A 47 -15.15 -11.77 10.91
C THR A 47 -13.93 -12.09 10.06
N GLU A 48 -14.15 -12.73 8.92
CA GLU A 48 -13.08 -13.01 7.97
C GLU A 48 -12.71 -11.72 7.23
N LEU A 49 -11.46 -11.27 7.41
CA LEU A 49 -10.91 -10.14 6.68
C LEU A 49 -10.02 -10.66 5.56
N THR A 50 -10.36 -10.29 4.34
CA THR A 50 -9.55 -10.59 3.16
C THR A 50 -8.63 -9.40 2.85
N PRO A 51 -7.50 -9.63 2.16
CA PRO A 51 -6.64 -8.53 1.68
C PRO A 51 -7.40 -7.53 0.79
N GLU A 52 -8.44 -7.99 0.10
CA GLU A 52 -9.31 -7.19 -0.76
C GLU A 52 -10.42 -6.45 0.01
N SER A 53 -10.54 -6.71 1.31
CA SER A 53 -11.53 -6.05 2.17
C SER A 53 -11.22 -4.56 2.28
N LYS A 54 -12.25 -3.76 2.06
CA LYS A 54 -12.17 -2.29 2.16
C LYS A 54 -12.52 -1.83 3.56
N PHE A 55 -11.77 -0.88 4.11
CA PHE A 55 -12.08 -0.33 5.44
C PHE A 55 -13.48 0.26 5.52
N ALA A 56 -13.91 0.99 4.49
CA ALA A 56 -15.28 1.51 4.39
C ALA A 56 -16.35 0.40 4.35
N ALA A 57 -16.04 -0.80 3.82
CA ALA A 57 -16.97 -1.93 3.80
C ALA A 57 -17.07 -2.62 5.18
N LEU A 58 -16.04 -2.48 6.01
CA LEU A 58 -16.00 -2.96 7.40
C LEU A 58 -16.68 -1.98 8.37
N GLY A 59 -17.17 -0.84 7.87
CA GLY A 59 -17.79 0.20 8.68
C GLY A 59 -16.81 1.20 9.28
N ALA A 60 -15.54 1.18 8.87
CA ALA A 60 -14.59 2.21 9.29
C ALA A 60 -14.98 3.57 8.70
N ASP A 61 -15.14 4.55 9.58
CA ASP A 61 -15.30 5.94 9.18
C ASP A 61 -13.95 6.68 9.07
N SER A 62 -14.01 7.99 8.81
CA SER A 62 -12.80 8.81 8.70
C SER A 62 -11.99 8.92 10.00
N LEU A 63 -12.64 8.79 11.16
CA LEU A 63 -11.99 8.82 12.47
C LEU A 63 -11.38 7.44 12.78
N ASP A 64 -12.11 6.37 12.52
CA ASP A 64 -11.64 4.98 12.69
C ASP A 64 -10.37 4.74 11.87
N THR A 65 -10.34 5.26 10.64
CA THR A 65 -9.16 5.15 9.75
C THR A 65 -7.92 5.80 10.38
N VAL A 66 -8.08 6.96 11.05
CA VAL A 66 -6.99 7.63 11.77
C VAL A 66 -6.52 6.79 12.95
N GLU A 67 -7.44 6.23 13.75
CA GLU A 67 -7.10 5.38 14.90
C GLU A 67 -6.41 4.07 14.49
N ILE A 68 -6.85 3.46 13.38
CA ILE A 68 -6.22 2.28 12.79
C ILE A 68 -4.79 2.62 12.36
N VAL A 69 -4.60 3.72 11.62
CA VAL A 69 -3.28 4.13 11.14
C VAL A 69 -2.34 4.43 12.30
N MET A 70 -2.79 5.14 13.33
CA MET A 70 -2.00 5.38 14.53
C MET A 70 -1.59 4.08 15.25
N GLY A 71 -2.52 3.12 15.37
CA GLY A 71 -2.21 1.81 15.95
C GLY A 71 -1.21 1.01 15.12
N LEU A 72 -1.27 1.11 13.80
CA LEU A 72 -0.30 0.52 12.88
C LEU A 72 1.08 1.18 12.97
N GLU A 73 1.14 2.50 13.08
CA GLU A 73 2.39 3.23 13.29
C GLU A 73 3.09 2.81 14.59
N GLU A 74 2.33 2.69 15.68
CA GLU A 74 2.85 2.27 16.98
C GLU A 74 3.29 0.80 16.98
N GLU A 75 2.48 -0.13 16.44
CA GLU A 75 2.80 -1.57 16.41
C GLU A 75 4.05 -1.88 15.58
N PHE A 76 4.22 -1.22 14.43
CA PHE A 76 5.35 -1.46 13.53
C PHE A 76 6.50 -0.46 13.74
N GLY A 77 6.30 0.55 14.59
CA GLY A 77 7.25 1.64 14.81
C GLY A 77 7.56 2.41 13.53
N ILE A 78 6.59 2.65 12.67
CA ILE A 78 6.76 3.38 11.40
C ILE A 78 6.06 4.75 11.48
N SER A 79 6.26 5.58 10.46
CA SER A 79 5.49 6.81 10.28
C SER A 79 4.87 6.80 8.88
N VAL A 80 3.56 6.85 8.84
CA VAL A 80 2.71 6.88 7.66
C VAL A 80 2.24 8.32 7.47
N GLU A 81 2.54 8.91 6.32
CA GLU A 81 2.05 10.26 6.03
C GLU A 81 0.52 10.27 5.88
N GLU A 82 -0.14 11.33 6.35
CA GLU A 82 -1.61 11.44 6.27
C GLU A 82 -2.15 11.32 4.84
N GLU A 83 -1.45 11.88 3.85
CA GLU A 83 -1.86 11.74 2.45
C GLU A 83 -1.78 10.28 1.99
N SER A 84 -0.76 9.55 2.44
CA SER A 84 -0.64 8.13 2.13
C SER A 84 -1.72 7.32 2.83
N SER A 85 -2.03 7.60 4.11
CA SER A 85 -3.05 6.89 4.87
C SER A 85 -4.47 7.11 4.34
N GLN A 86 -4.80 8.33 3.91
CA GLN A 86 -6.09 8.64 3.28
C GLN A 86 -6.28 7.95 1.94
N ASN A 87 -5.20 7.62 1.24
CA ASN A 87 -5.25 6.86 -0.01
C ASN A 87 -5.39 5.34 0.22
N ILE A 88 -5.27 4.85 1.45
CA ILE A 88 -5.41 3.43 1.75
C ILE A 88 -6.90 3.09 1.82
N THR A 89 -7.35 2.24 0.90
CA THR A 89 -8.75 1.81 0.84
C THR A 89 -8.94 0.37 1.26
N THR A 90 -7.91 -0.46 1.12
CA THR A 90 -7.94 -1.91 1.38
C THR A 90 -6.89 -2.34 2.40
N VAL A 91 -7.14 -3.49 3.03
CA VAL A 91 -6.19 -4.14 3.95
C VAL A 91 -4.86 -4.44 3.25
N GLN A 92 -4.90 -4.90 2.00
CA GLN A 92 -3.68 -5.19 1.24
C GLN A 92 -2.85 -3.93 1.00
N GLU A 93 -3.48 -2.82 0.60
CA GLU A 93 -2.77 -1.54 0.40
C GLU A 93 -2.11 -1.07 1.70
N ALA A 94 -2.80 -1.24 2.84
CA ALA A 94 -2.25 -0.92 4.14
C ALA A 94 -1.00 -1.76 4.43
N ALA A 95 -1.12 -3.08 4.32
CA ALA A 95 -0.04 -4.00 4.60
C ALA A 95 1.16 -3.77 3.66
N ASP A 96 0.91 -3.52 2.37
CA ASP A 96 1.95 -3.22 1.38
C ASP A 96 2.68 -1.91 1.70
N LEU A 97 1.96 -0.91 2.18
CA LEU A 97 2.53 0.36 2.59
C LEU A 97 3.39 0.22 3.85
N ILE A 98 2.89 -0.51 4.85
CA ILE A 98 3.64 -0.81 6.08
C ILE A 98 4.92 -1.55 5.75
N GLU A 99 4.84 -2.62 4.97
CA GLU A 99 6.00 -3.42 4.59
C GLU A 99 7.06 -2.56 3.87
N LYS A 100 6.63 -1.63 3.02
CA LYS A 100 7.54 -0.66 2.37
C LYS A 100 8.22 0.25 3.39
N LEU A 101 7.48 0.79 4.36
CA LEU A 101 8.03 1.70 5.38
C LEU A 101 8.95 0.98 6.36
N VAL A 102 8.59 -0.23 6.79
CA VAL A 102 9.43 -1.10 7.63
C VAL A 102 10.77 -1.40 6.95
N GLN A 103 10.76 -1.68 5.64
CA GLN A 103 12.00 -1.90 4.88
C GLN A 103 12.80 -0.62 4.62
N LYS A 104 12.15 0.54 4.63
CA LYS A 104 12.78 1.83 4.34
C LYS A 104 13.39 2.48 5.56
N LYS A 105 13.01 2.06 6.77
CA LYS A 105 13.63 2.51 8.03
C LYS A 105 15.07 2.00 8.05
N PRO A 106 16.08 2.83 7.73
CA PRO A 106 17.45 2.40 7.88
C PRO A 106 17.69 2.28 9.38
N GLU A 107 18.28 1.16 9.82
CA GLU A 107 18.89 1.09 11.15
C GLU A 107 19.74 2.36 11.35
N ALA A 108 19.36 3.17 12.32
CA ALA A 108 20.15 4.30 12.81
C ALA A 108 20.83 3.86 14.11
#